data_AF-A0A7X8EKB0-F1
#
_entry.id   AF-A0A7X8EKB0-F1
#
_cell.length_a   1.000
_cell.length_b   1.000
_cell.length_c   1.000
_cell.angle_alpha   90.00
_cell.angle_beta   90.00
_cell.angle_gamma   90.00
#
_symmetry.space_group_name_H-M   'P 1'
#
loop_
_entity.id
_entity.type
_entity.pdbx_description
1 polymer ?
#
loop_
_entity_poly.entity_id
_entity_poly.type
_entity_poly.pdbx_seq_one_letter_code
_entity_poly.pdbx_strand_id
1 'polypeptide(L)'
;MYLPEPFERLTVLLRKLPGVGVKTARRMAFFILQQPPSYGEELAAVLSGLKDRILICEDCGNITDSRLCGICTDMLRDRNVICVVETVEDLIAIEAAGIYTGLYHVLGGRVSPLDGEELDEESLSRLERRIDEEGAGEVIVAV
;
A
#
# COMPACT_ATOMS: atom_id res chain seq x y z
N MET A 1 -24.60 28.80 -5.26
CA MET A 1 -24.80 28.27 -3.89
C MET A 1 -23.48 28.45 -3.16
N TYR A 2 -23.48 29.21 -2.08
CA TYR A 2 -22.28 29.52 -1.30
C TYR A 2 -22.17 28.54 -0.13
N LEU A 3 -21.01 27.90 0.03
CA LEU A 3 -20.68 27.12 1.22
C LEU A 3 -19.51 27.80 1.94
N PRO A 4 -19.41 27.70 3.28
CA PRO A 4 -18.31 28.31 4.02
C PRO A 4 -16.94 27.80 3.56
N GLU A 5 -15.93 28.68 3.57
CA GLU A 5 -14.57 28.38 3.09
C GLU A 5 -13.99 27.07 3.66
N PRO A 6 -14.09 26.75 4.97
CA PRO A 6 -13.52 25.51 5.50
C PRO A 6 -14.13 24.24 4.88
N PHE A 7 -15.43 24.29 4.56
CA PHE A 7 -16.15 23.18 3.94
C PHE A 7 -15.72 23.00 2.47
N GLU A 8 -15.57 24.10 1.74
CA GLU A 8 -15.12 24.07 0.35
C GLU A 8 -13.69 23.56 0.25
N ARG A 9 -12.80 24.01 1.14
CA ARG A 9 -11.41 23.58 1.21
C ARG A 9 -11.30 22.08 1.46
N LEU A 10 -12.04 21.53 2.43
CA LEU A 10 -12.09 20.09 2.68
C LEU A 10 -12.58 19.32 1.44
N THR A 11 -13.66 19.78 0.81
CA THR A 11 -14.20 19.16 -0.41
C THR A 11 -13.17 19.11 -1.54
N VAL A 12 -12.40 20.19 -1.74
CA VAL A 12 -11.34 20.25 -2.76
C VAL A 12 -10.23 19.24 -2.47
N LEU A 13 -9.82 19.08 -1.21
CA LEU A 13 -8.80 18.11 -0.83
C LEU A 13 -9.29 16.67 -1.03
N LEU A 14 -10.51 16.34 -0.60
CA LEU A 14 -11.09 15.02 -0.77
C LEU A 14 -11.23 14.60 -2.24
N ARG A 15 -11.49 15.56 -3.14
CA ARG A 15 -11.56 15.31 -4.60
C ARG A 15 -10.23 14.91 -5.23
N LYS A 16 -9.10 15.13 -4.56
CA LYS A 16 -7.79 14.70 -5.06
C LYS A 16 -7.54 13.21 -4.85
N LEU A 17 -8.38 12.54 -4.05
CA LEU A 17 -8.26 11.10 -3.82
C LEU A 17 -8.76 10.33 -5.06
N PRO A 18 -8.10 9.21 -5.41
CA PRO A 18 -8.51 8.38 -6.53
C PRO A 18 -9.95 7.88 -6.34
N GLY A 19 -10.74 7.92 -7.41
CA GLY A 19 -12.15 7.50 -7.38
C GLY A 19 -13.13 8.48 -6.71
N VAL A 20 -12.67 9.63 -6.18
CA VAL A 20 -13.54 10.58 -5.46
C VAL A 20 -13.95 11.77 -6.32
N GLY A 21 -15.17 11.70 -6.87
CA GLY A 21 -15.80 12.82 -7.59
C GLY A 21 -16.36 13.93 -6.68
N VAL A 22 -16.76 15.06 -7.29
CA VAL A 22 -17.34 16.23 -6.57
C VAL A 22 -18.50 15.85 -5.66
N LYS A 23 -19.43 15.02 -6.14
CA LYS A 23 -20.61 14.60 -5.38
C LYS A 23 -20.21 13.77 -4.16
N THR A 24 -19.27 12.83 -4.33
CA THR A 24 -18.76 11.96 -3.27
C THR A 24 -18.01 12.78 -2.22
N ALA A 25 -17.10 13.66 -2.63
CA ALA A 25 -16.36 14.53 -1.73
C ALA A 25 -17.27 15.42 -0.87
N ARG A 26 -18.33 15.99 -1.47
CA ARG A 26 -19.32 16.78 -0.71
C ARG A 26 -20.08 15.94 0.31
N ARG A 27 -20.47 14.71 -0.04
CA ARG A 27 -21.12 13.78 0.90
C ARG A 27 -20.20 13.45 2.08
N MET A 28 -18.92 13.19 1.82
CA MET A 28 -17.92 12.95 2.85
C MET A 28 -17.71 14.17 3.75
N ALA A 29 -17.60 15.37 3.18
CA ALA A 29 -17.45 16.61 3.95
C ALA A 29 -18.65 16.87 4.87
N PHE A 30 -19.88 16.66 4.39
CA PHE A 30 -21.08 16.75 5.24
C PHE A 30 -21.12 15.68 6.34
N PHE A 31 -20.71 14.45 6.02
CA PHE A 31 -20.62 13.38 7.03
C PHE A 31 -19.66 13.77 8.15
N ILE A 32 -18.45 14.24 7.81
CA ILE A 32 -17.44 14.68 8.79
C ILE A 32 -17.99 15.82 9.66
N LEU A 33 -18.68 16.80 9.06
CA LEU A 33 -19.28 17.94 9.77
C LEU A 33 -20.35 17.51 10.80
N GLN A 34 -21.02 16.38 10.57
CA GLN A 34 -22.05 15.84 11.47
C GLN A 34 -21.47 14.98 12.61
N GLN A 35 -20.17 14.67 12.57
CA GLN A 35 -19.53 13.86 13.60
C GLN A 35 -19.17 14.69 14.84
N PRO A 36 -18.99 14.05 16.01
CA PRO A 36 -18.41 14.70 17.18
C PRO A 36 -17.01 15.28 16.87
N PRO A 37 -16.56 16.35 17.56
CA PRO A 37 -15.25 16.96 17.35
C PRO A 37 -14.08 15.95 17.41
N SER A 38 -14.17 14.95 18.29
CA SER A 38 -13.17 13.91 18.46
C SER A 38 -12.90 13.10 17.19
N TYR A 39 -13.91 12.90 16.34
CA TYR A 39 -13.74 12.19 15.07
C TYR A 39 -12.83 12.96 14.11
N GLY A 40 -13.01 14.29 14.04
CA GLY A 40 -12.18 15.15 13.21
C GLY A 40 -10.74 15.21 13.70
N GLU A 41 -10.55 15.27 15.01
CA GLU A 41 -9.23 15.26 15.66
C GLU A 41 -8.49 13.95 15.41
N GLU A 42 -9.15 12.80 15.60
CA GLU A 42 -8.58 11.48 15.35
C GLU A 42 -8.22 11.29 13.87
N LEU A 43 -9.13 11.64 12.95
CA LEU A 43 -8.87 11.53 11.52
C LEU A 43 -7.68 12.41 11.09
N ALA A 44 -7.59 13.64 11.60
CA ALA A 44 -6.47 14.53 11.32
C ALA A 44 -5.15 13.96 11.85
N ALA A 45 -5.15 13.40 13.06
CA ALA A 45 -3.96 12.78 13.65
C ALA A 45 -3.47 11.58 12.83
N VAL A 46 -4.37 10.67 12.45
CA VAL A 46 -4.03 9.49 11.62
C VAL A 46 -3.49 9.91 10.27
N LEU A 47 -4.16 10.83 9.57
CA LEU A 47 -3.70 11.34 8.26
C LEU A 47 -2.33 11.99 8.35
N SER A 48 -2.08 12.78 9.41
CA SER A 48 -0.80 13.47 9.61
C SER A 48 0.36 12.51 9.91
N GLY A 49 0.11 11.44 10.66
CA GLY A 49 1.13 10.47 11.05
C GLY A 49 1.26 9.25 10.13
N LEU A 50 0.44 9.13 9.09
CA LEU A 50 0.37 7.91 8.28
C LEU A 50 1.72 7.56 7.64
N LYS A 51 2.39 8.55 7.03
CA LYS A 51 3.68 8.35 6.37
C LYS A 51 4.82 8.06 7.34
N ASP A 52 4.70 8.53 8.58
CA ASP A 52 5.75 8.37 9.60
C ASP A 52 5.67 7.01 10.31
N ARG A 53 4.48 6.39 10.30
CA ARG A 53 4.21 5.11 10.98
C ARG A 53 4.31 3.90 10.07
N ILE A 54 4.20 4.08 8.76
CA ILE A 54 4.33 3.00 7.80
C ILE A 54 5.81 2.85 7.43
N LEU A 55 6.33 1.66 7.71
CA LEU A 55 7.64 1.19 7.28
C LEU A 55 7.49 0.29 6.05
N ILE A 56 8.58 0.12 5.32
CA ILE A 56 8.70 -0.84 4.24
C ILE A 56 9.49 -2.04 4.76
N CYS A 57 8.94 -3.24 4.57
CA CYS A 57 9.58 -4.49 4.94
C CYS A 57 10.93 -4.63 4.23
N GLU A 58 12.01 -4.82 4.97
CA GLU A 58 13.37 -4.92 4.42
C GLU A 58 13.56 -6.12 3.47
N ASP A 59 12.74 -7.17 3.61
CA ASP A 59 12.86 -8.38 2.80
C ASP A 59 11.99 -8.33 1.54
N CYS A 60 10.76 -7.81 1.64
CA CYS A 60 9.74 -8.00 0.61
C CYS A 60 9.13 -6.73 0.04
N GLY A 61 9.44 -5.55 0.56
CA GLY A 61 8.85 -4.30 0.07
C GLY A 61 7.38 -4.07 0.46
N ASN A 62 6.74 -4.97 1.21
CA ASN A 62 5.39 -4.76 1.74
C ASN A 62 5.37 -3.65 2.82
N ILE A 63 4.23 -3.00 3.03
CA ILE A 63 4.03 -2.10 4.18
C ILE A 63 3.94 -2.88 5.49
N THR A 64 4.50 -2.32 6.56
CA THR A 64 4.49 -2.88 7.91
C THR A 64 4.73 -1.79 8.97
N ASP A 65 4.51 -2.11 10.24
CA ASP A 65 4.85 -1.29 11.41
C ASP A 65 6.11 -1.78 12.13
N SER A 66 6.78 -2.82 11.59
CA SER A 66 8.03 -3.39 12.10
C SER A 66 9.10 -3.50 11.01
N ARG A 67 10.28 -4.01 11.37
CA ARG A 67 11.39 -4.24 10.42
C ARG A 67 10.99 -5.22 9.29
N LEU A 68 10.30 -6.30 9.67
CA LEU A 68 9.81 -7.33 8.77
C LEU A 68 8.29 -7.41 8.89
N CYS A 69 7.59 -7.70 7.79
CA CYS A 69 6.14 -7.85 7.80
C CYS A 69 5.71 -9.23 8.33
N GLY A 70 4.46 -9.34 8.77
CA GLY A 70 3.90 -10.59 9.31
C GLY A 70 4.05 -11.80 8.38
N ILE A 71 4.00 -11.59 7.06
CA ILE A 71 4.17 -12.67 6.07
C ILE A 71 5.61 -13.21 6.06
N CYS A 72 6.62 -12.34 6.12
CA CYS A 72 8.03 -12.78 6.09
C CYS A 72 8.44 -13.48 7.40
N THR A 73 7.82 -13.09 8.51
CA THR A 73 8.07 -13.70 9.82
C THR A 73 7.27 -14.97 10.08
N ASP A 74 6.27 -15.28 9.25
CA ASP A 74 5.43 -16.46 9.42
C ASP A 74 6.19 -17.74 9.01
N MET A 75 6.45 -18.60 10.00
CA MET A 75 7.16 -19.86 9.79
C MET A 75 6.31 -20.96 9.11
N LEU A 76 4.99 -20.75 8.99
CA LEU A 76 4.10 -21.70 8.32
C LEU A 76 4.02 -21.48 6.80
N ARG A 77 4.62 -20.39 6.30
CA ARG A 77 4.66 -20.07 4.88
C ARG A 77 5.67 -20.93 4.13
N ASP A 78 5.36 -21.22 2.88
CA ASP A 78 6.25 -21.94 1.98
C ASP A 78 7.36 -21.00 1.47
N ARG A 79 8.58 -21.19 1.97
CA ARG A 79 9.76 -20.41 1.60
C ARG A 79 10.34 -20.81 0.24
N ASN A 80 9.92 -21.95 -0.31
CA ASN A 80 10.41 -22.43 -1.60
C ASN A 80 9.80 -21.67 -2.79
N VAL A 81 8.74 -20.88 -2.57
CA VAL A 81 8.01 -20.17 -3.62
C VAL A 81 7.88 -18.68 -3.27
N ILE A 82 8.29 -17.81 -4.20
CA ILE A 82 8.16 -16.35 -4.07
C ILE A 82 7.25 -15.81 -5.18
N CYS A 83 6.19 -15.08 -4.81
CA CYS A 83 5.30 -14.38 -5.72
C CYS A 83 5.69 -12.90 -5.82
N VAL A 84 6.17 -12.50 -6.99
CA VAL A 84 6.56 -11.14 -7.32
C VAL A 84 5.32 -10.38 -7.83
N VAL A 85 5.04 -9.24 -7.21
CA VAL A 85 3.90 -8.36 -7.55
C VAL A 85 4.37 -6.92 -7.78
N GLU A 86 3.58 -6.14 -8.51
CA GLU A 86 3.90 -4.75 -8.81
C GLU A 86 3.75 -3.85 -7.57
N THR A 87 2.60 -3.95 -6.91
CA THR A 87 2.20 -3.07 -5.81
C THR A 87 1.80 -3.83 -4.55
N VAL A 88 1.68 -3.10 -3.43
CA VAL A 88 1.19 -3.65 -2.16
C VAL A 88 -0.29 -4.01 -2.27
N GLU A 89 -1.05 -3.28 -3.08
CA GLU A 89 -2.44 -3.55 -3.37
C GLU A 89 -2.63 -4.91 -4.05
N ASP A 90 -1.72 -5.29 -4.96
CA ASP A 90 -1.73 -6.60 -5.61
C ASP A 90 -1.45 -7.73 -4.61
N LEU A 91 -0.46 -7.53 -3.73
CA LEU A 91 -0.18 -8.45 -2.61
C LEU A 91 -1.44 -8.67 -1.77
N ILE A 92 -2.08 -7.59 -1.34
CA ILE A 92 -3.29 -7.64 -0.51
C ILE A 92 -4.42 -8.39 -1.24
N ALA A 93 -4.57 -8.18 -2.54
CA ALA A 93 -5.60 -8.84 -3.34
C ALA A 93 -5.39 -10.37 -3.40
N ILE A 94 -4.16 -10.83 -3.61
CA ILE A 94 -3.83 -12.26 -3.64
C ILE A 94 -3.97 -12.88 -2.24
N GLU A 95 -3.45 -12.21 -1.21
CA GLU A 95 -3.50 -12.70 0.17
C GLU A 95 -4.95 -12.82 0.66
N ALA A 96 -5.82 -11.86 0.32
CA ALA A 96 -7.24 -11.89 0.66
C ALA A 96 -8.00 -13.06 0.01
N ALA A 97 -7.51 -13.62 -1.10
CA ALA A 97 -8.10 -14.81 -1.72
C ALA A 97 -7.82 -16.10 -0.91
N GLY A 98 -6.82 -16.10 -0.03
CA GLY A 98 -6.52 -17.22 0.87
C GLY A 98 -6.02 -18.50 0.18
N ILE A 99 -5.63 -18.40 -1.09
CA ILE A 99 -5.17 -19.55 -1.91
C ILE A 99 -3.65 -19.66 -2.00
N TYR A 100 -2.93 -18.60 -1.66
CA TYR A 100 -1.47 -18.54 -1.74
C TYR A 100 -0.84 -18.62 -0.36
N THR A 101 0.18 -19.46 -0.22
CA THR A 101 0.84 -19.74 1.07
C THR A 101 2.35 -19.52 1.02
N GLY A 102 2.88 -19.06 -0.11
CA GLY A 102 4.29 -18.73 -0.24
C GLY A 102 4.62 -17.32 0.26
N LEU A 103 5.83 -16.87 -0.07
CA LEU A 103 6.31 -15.52 0.23
C LEU A 103 5.97 -14.54 -0.89
N TYR A 104 5.89 -13.25 -0.60
CA TYR A 104 5.72 -12.21 -1.62
C TYR A 104 6.97 -11.37 -1.79
N HIS A 105 7.12 -10.72 -2.94
CA HIS A 105 8.06 -9.61 -3.18
C HIS A 105 7.37 -8.49 -3.95
N VAL A 106 7.42 -7.27 -3.43
CA VAL A 106 6.80 -6.08 -4.03
C VAL A 106 7.87 -5.28 -4.77
N LEU A 107 7.65 -5.07 -6.07
CA LEU A 107 8.59 -4.33 -6.91
C LEU A 107 8.56 -2.83 -6.63
N GLY A 108 7.40 -2.27 -6.30
CA GLY A 108 7.24 -0.84 -6.01
C GLY A 108 6.78 -0.02 -7.21
N GLY A 109 6.20 -0.66 -8.22
CA GLY A 109 5.71 -0.04 -9.46
C GLY A 109 6.10 -0.83 -10.72
N ARG A 110 5.47 -0.47 -11.85
CA ARG A 110 5.74 -1.05 -13.17
C ARG A 110 6.91 -0.38 -13.89
N VAL A 111 7.49 -1.13 -14.82
CA VAL A 111 8.26 -0.54 -15.91
C VAL A 111 7.30 0.04 -16.94
N SER A 112 7.43 1.32 -17.23
CA SER A 112 6.78 1.95 -18.38
C SER A 112 7.83 2.63 -19.26
N PRO A 113 8.28 1.98 -20.35
CA PRO A 113 9.25 2.58 -21.26
C PRO A 113 8.74 3.86 -21.93
N LEU A 114 7.42 4.01 -22.02
CA LEU A 114 6.76 5.20 -22.57
C LEU A 114 6.76 6.36 -21.59
N ASP A 115 6.72 6.08 -20.29
CA ASP A 115 6.69 7.08 -19.22
C ASP A 115 8.09 7.33 -18.60
N GLY A 116 9.10 6.56 -19.04
CA GLY A 116 10.47 6.65 -18.51
C GLY A 116 10.62 6.06 -17.11
N GLU A 117 9.70 5.19 -16.70
CA GLU A 117 9.71 4.53 -15.39
C GLU A 117 10.51 3.23 -15.47
N GLU A 118 11.59 3.14 -14.69
CA GLU A 118 12.43 1.94 -14.54
C GLU A 118 12.16 1.27 -13.18
N LEU A 119 12.45 -0.03 -13.06
CA LEU A 119 12.38 -0.71 -11.77
C LEU A 119 13.42 -0.14 -10.82
N ASP A 120 13.06 -0.09 -9.55
CA ASP A 120 14.00 0.18 -8.47
C ASP A 120 15.08 -0.93 -8.44
N GLU A 121 16.31 -0.59 -8.83
CA GLU A 121 17.46 -1.49 -8.82
C GLU A 121 17.68 -2.11 -7.43
N GLU A 122 17.37 -1.37 -6.36
CA GLU A 122 17.46 -1.88 -4.99
C GLU A 122 16.44 -3.00 -4.77
N SER A 123 15.22 -2.84 -5.28
CA SER A 123 14.16 -3.86 -5.19
C SER A 123 14.51 -5.14 -5.92
N LEU A 124 15.10 -5.05 -7.10
CA LEU A 124 15.59 -6.22 -7.85
C LEU A 124 16.74 -6.89 -7.11
N SER A 125 17.71 -6.12 -6.62
CA SER A 125 18.84 -6.64 -5.84
C SER A 125 18.36 -7.37 -4.56
N ARG A 126 17.32 -6.84 -3.90
CA ARG A 126 16.68 -7.51 -2.74
C ARG A 126 16.03 -8.83 -3.15
N LEU A 127 15.33 -8.87 -4.29
CA LEU A 127 14.71 -10.10 -4.80
C LEU A 127 15.75 -11.18 -5.06
N GLU A 128 16.83 -10.84 -5.78
CA GLU A 128 17.93 -11.77 -6.08
C GLU A 128 18.53 -12.36 -4.81
N ARG A 129 18.90 -11.49 -3.85
CA ARG A 129 19.43 -11.93 -2.54
C ARG A 129 18.46 -12.88 -1.85
N ARG A 130 17.17 -12.58 -1.90
CA ARG A 130 16.15 -13.36 -1.20
C ARG A 130 15.88 -14.71 -1.83
N ILE A 131 15.97 -14.81 -3.15
CA ILE A 131 15.92 -16.10 -3.87
C ILE A 131 17.05 -17.01 -3.37
N ASP A 132 18.26 -16.47 -3.23
CA ASP A 132 19.43 -17.21 -2.75
C ASP A 132 19.32 -17.57 -1.25
N GLU A 133 18.93 -16.62 -0.39
CA GLU A 133 18.85 -16.80 1.07
C GLU A 133 17.77 -17.80 1.49
N GLU A 134 16.60 -17.77 0.84
CA GLU A 134 15.49 -18.68 1.13
C GLU A 134 15.65 -20.04 0.40
N GLY A 135 16.53 -20.12 -0.59
CA GLY A 135 16.68 -21.29 -1.45
C GLY A 135 15.43 -21.54 -2.30
N ALA A 136 14.79 -20.47 -2.78
CA ALA A 136 13.51 -20.56 -3.48
C ALA A 136 13.67 -21.32 -4.82
N GLY A 137 12.95 -22.44 -4.95
CA GLY A 137 12.91 -23.25 -6.17
C GLY A 137 11.92 -22.76 -7.23
N GLU A 138 11.00 -21.86 -6.87
CA GLU A 138 10.00 -21.30 -7.79
C GLU A 138 9.80 -19.80 -7.56
N VAL A 139 9.70 -19.05 -8.67
CA VAL A 139 9.34 -17.63 -8.66
C VAL A 139 8.13 -17.42 -9.58
N ILE A 140 7.04 -16.94 -9.01
CA ILE A 140 5.81 -16.58 -9.72
C ILE A 140 5.86 -15.10 -10.04
N VAL A 141 5.64 -14.73 -11.30
CA VAL A 141 5.56 -13.32 -11.72
C VAL A 141 4.09 -12.98 -11.95
N ALA A 142 3.53 -12.15 -11.06
CA ALA A 142 2.14 -11.72 -11.05
C ALA A 142 2.03 -10.18 -11.17
N VAL A 143 2.72 -9.63 -12.18
CA VAL A 143 2.70 -8.22 -12.58
C VAL A 143 1.68 -7.94 -13.69
#